data_AF-A0A7T5JQC8-F1
#
_entry.id   AF-A0A7T5JQC8-F1
#
_cell.length_a   1.000
_cell.length_b   1.000
_cell.length_c   1.000
_cell.angle_alpha   90.00
_cell.angle_beta   90.00
_cell.angle_gamma   90.00
#
_symmetry.space_group_name_H-M   'P 1'
#
loop_
_entity.id
_entity.type
_entity.pdbx_description
1 polymer ?
#
loop_
_entity_poly.entity_id
_entity_poly.type
_entity_poly.pdbx_seq_one_letter_code
_entity_poly.pdbx_strand_id
1 'polypeptide(L)'
;MHYYGNETIMSLEQVLRLRPNEVRILEWVRSYEFLENQYGLDDAVPYFLEIRCEGDGVRIRRNKITDFPDYQCEEELVFPDVVRALPVFHQWAEKILHQLESSEK
;
A
#
# COMPACT_ATOMS: atom_id res chain seq x y z
N MET A 1 -14.96 20.13 -11.26
CA MET A 1 -14.00 20.20 -10.14
C MET A 1 -13.25 18.88 -10.12
N HIS A 2 -11.95 18.89 -10.41
CA HIS A 2 -11.09 17.72 -10.18
C HIS A 2 -10.70 17.76 -8.69
N TYR A 3 -11.41 17.02 -7.85
CA TYR A 3 -10.92 16.74 -6.51
C TYR A 3 -9.74 15.78 -6.70
N TYR A 4 -8.51 16.30 -6.56
CA TYR A 4 -7.39 15.45 -6.24
C TYR A 4 -7.69 14.93 -4.84
N GLY A 5 -8.21 13.71 -4.73
CA GLY A 5 -8.28 13.04 -3.43
C GLY A 5 -6.89 13.11 -2.82
N ASN A 6 -6.79 13.61 -1.59
CA ASN A 6 -5.50 13.76 -0.92
C ASN A 6 -4.95 12.36 -0.70
N GLU A 7 -3.96 11.97 -1.51
CA GLU A 7 -3.22 10.74 -1.32
C GLU A 7 -2.67 10.72 0.11
N THR A 8 -3.04 9.70 0.87
CA THR A 8 -2.51 9.50 2.22
C THR A 8 -1.42 8.45 2.15
N ILE A 9 -0.19 8.85 2.45
CA ILE A 9 0.96 7.95 2.48
C ILE A 9 1.21 7.49 3.92
N MET A 10 1.40 6.20 4.14
CA MET A 10 1.65 5.62 5.47
C MET A 10 2.55 4.38 5.40
N SER A 11 3.08 3.92 6.55
CA SER A 11 3.93 2.73 6.58
C SER A 11 3.14 1.44 6.34
N LEU A 12 3.84 0.35 5.97
CA LEU A 12 3.21 -0.95 5.82
C LEU A 12 2.60 -1.44 7.14
N GLU A 13 3.20 -1.13 8.29
CA GLU A 13 2.65 -1.43 9.61
C GLU A 13 1.39 -0.61 9.92
N GLN A 14 1.34 0.64 9.47
CA GLN A 14 0.14 1.47 9.58
C GLN A 14 -0.97 0.94 8.67
N VAL A 15 -0.63 0.48 7.46
CA VAL A 15 -1.56 -0.20 6.54
C VAL A 15 -2.25 -1.37 7.24
N LEU A 16 -1.52 -2.23 7.96
CA LEU A 16 -2.09 -3.39 8.67
C LEU A 16 -3.10 -3.04 9.76
N ARG A 17 -3.13 -1.78 10.21
CA ARG A 17 -4.06 -1.30 11.23
C ARG A 17 -5.27 -0.59 10.65
N LEU A 18 -5.32 -0.41 9.33
CA LEU A 18 -6.44 0.26 8.67
C LEU A 18 -7.74 -0.49 8.92
N ARG A 19 -8.80 0.28 9.16
CA ARG A 19 -10.17 -0.22 9.23
C ARG A 19 -10.96 0.22 8.00
N PRO A 20 -12.03 -0.51 7.63
CA PRO A 20 -12.79 -0.17 6.44
C PRO A 20 -13.38 1.24 6.42
N ASN A 21 -13.74 1.79 7.58
CA ASN A 21 -14.23 3.17 7.69
C ASN A 21 -13.13 4.21 7.44
N GLU A 22 -11.89 3.94 7.84
CA GLU A 22 -10.75 4.84 7.60
C GLU A 22 -10.43 4.91 6.11
N VAL A 23 -10.39 3.78 5.43
CA VAL A 23 -10.17 3.75 3.96
C VAL A 23 -11.29 4.49 3.21
N ARG A 24 -12.54 4.39 3.67
CA ARG A 24 -13.65 5.16 3.07
C ARG A 24 -13.53 6.67 3.28
N ILE A 25 -12.93 7.10 4.39
CA ILE A 25 -12.73 8.53 4.70
C ILE A 25 -11.52 9.07 3.94
N LEU A 26 -10.43 8.29 3.87
CA LEU A 26 -9.19 8.68 3.22
C LEU A 26 -9.28 8.60 1.70
N GLU A 27 -10.14 7.71 1.18
CA GLU A 27 -10.42 7.44 -0.25
C GLU A 27 -9.22 6.95 -1.08
N TRP A 28 -7.99 7.34 -0.75
CA TRP A 28 -6.77 6.93 -1.42
C TRP A 28 -5.63 6.82 -0.42
N VAL A 29 -5.12 5.59 -0.23
CA VAL A 29 -3.98 5.30 0.62
C VAL A 29 -2.88 4.62 -0.18
N ARG A 30 -1.64 5.07 0.02
CA ARG A 30 -0.41 4.44 -0.49
C ARG A 30 0.51 4.06 0.65
N SER A 31 1.23 2.95 0.54
CA SER A 31 2.32 2.64 1.47
C SER A 31 3.61 3.40 1.09
N TYR A 32 4.50 3.63 2.06
CA TYR A 32 5.84 4.14 1.77
C TYR A 32 6.66 3.18 0.90
N GLU A 33 7.57 3.78 0.14
CA GLU A 33 8.63 3.14 -0.63
C GLU A 33 9.89 2.87 0.19
N PHE A 34 9.93 3.34 1.44
CA PHE A 34 11.07 3.22 2.35
C PHE A 34 10.62 2.79 3.75
N LEU A 35 11.48 2.06 4.45
CA LEU A 35 11.32 1.70 5.86
C LEU A 35 12.55 2.14 6.66
N GLU A 36 12.32 2.74 7.82
CA GLU A 36 13.40 3.11 8.73
C GLU A 36 14.00 1.84 9.36
N ASN A 37 15.29 1.62 9.15
CA ASN A 37 16.03 0.50 9.72
C ASN A 37 16.53 0.79 11.15
N GLN A 38 17.15 -0.21 11.77
CA GLN A 38 17.68 -0.12 13.14
C GLN A 38 18.73 1.00 13.38
N TYR A 39 19.28 1.56 12.31
CA TYR A 39 20.26 2.65 12.36
C TYR A 39 19.63 4.02 12.10
N GLY A 40 18.30 4.09 11.96
CA GLY A 40 17.57 5.32 11.63
C GLY A 40 17.77 5.76 10.17
N LEU A 41 18.08 4.81 9.27
CA LEU A 41 18.23 5.05 7.84
C LEU A 41 17.08 4.41 7.07
N ASP A 42 16.61 5.10 6.02
CA ASP A 42 15.52 4.64 5.17
C ASP A 42 16.02 3.63 4.14
N ASP A 43 15.68 2.35 4.32
CA ASP A 43 15.95 1.28 3.35
C ASP A 43 14.79 1.19 2.34
N ALA A 44 15.15 1.10 1.05
CA ALA A 44 14.16 1.00 -0.02
C ALA A 44 13.39 -0.32 0.06
N VAL A 45 12.07 -0.22 0.05
CA VAL A 45 11.18 -1.38 -0.04
C VAL A 45 10.99 -1.74 -1.51
N PRO A 46 11.10 -3.01 -1.90
CA PRO A 46 10.97 -3.41 -3.31
C PRO A 46 9.55 -3.22 -3.86
N TYR A 47 8.56 -3.00 -2.98
CA TYR A 47 7.16 -2.80 -3.34
C TYR A 47 6.52 -1.70 -2.51
N PHE A 48 5.60 -0.97 -3.13
CA PHE A 48 4.60 -0.19 -2.42
C PHE A 48 3.19 -0.61 -2.83
N LEU A 49 2.25 -0.40 -1.93
CA LEU A 49 0.86 -0.78 -2.07
C LEU A 49 -0.02 0.45 -2.24
N GLU A 50 -1.09 0.34 -3.01
CA GLU A 50 -2.11 1.37 -3.16
C GLU A 50 -3.50 0.76 -2.95
N ILE A 51 -4.36 1.45 -2.21
CA ILE A 51 -5.80 1.17 -2.14
C ILE A 51 -6.57 2.46 -2.41
N ARG A 52 -7.51 2.41 -3.36
CA ARG A 52 -8.27 3.58 -3.81
C ARG A 52 -9.75 3.24 -3.97
N CYS A 53 -10.60 4.06 -3.37
CA CYS A 53 -12.03 4.09 -3.60
C CYS A 53 -12.30 4.84 -4.91
N GLU A 54 -12.93 4.17 -5.87
CA GLU A 54 -13.34 4.70 -7.16
C GLU A 54 -14.87 4.58 -7.31
N GLY A 55 -15.45 5.23 -8.32
CA GLY A 55 -16.91 5.25 -8.51
C GLY A 55 -17.52 3.86 -8.79
N ASP A 56 -16.72 2.93 -9.28
CA ASP A 56 -17.07 1.56 -9.68
C ASP A 56 -16.64 0.49 -8.66
N GLY A 57 -15.91 0.87 -7.61
CA GLY A 57 -15.46 -0.07 -6.58
C GLY A 57 -14.22 0.40 -5.83
N VAL A 58 -13.45 -0.56 -5.32
CA VAL A 58 -12.19 -0.33 -4.63
C VAL A 58 -11.09 -1.04 -5.39
N ARG A 59 -10.13 -0.27 -5.89
CA ARG A 59 -8.95 -0.78 -6.58
C ARG A 59 -7.81 -0.91 -5.59
N ILE A 60 -7.10 -2.03 -5.63
CA ILE A 60 -5.82 -2.21 -4.94
C ILE A 60 -4.72 -2.54 -5.95
N ARG A 61 -3.51 -2.03 -5.73
CA ARG A 61 -2.33 -2.31 -6.54
C ARG A 61 -1.15 -2.71 -5.69
N ARG A 62 -0.39 -3.67 -6.19
CA ARG A 62 0.98 -3.96 -5.76
C ARG A 62 1.94 -3.46 -6.83
N ASN A 63 2.73 -2.46 -6.49
CA ASN A 63 3.67 -1.83 -7.40
C ASN A 63 5.09 -2.22 -6.99
N LYS A 64 5.86 -2.76 -7.93
CA LYS A 64 7.27 -3.11 -7.74
C LYS A 64 8.14 -1.96 -8.19
N ILE A 65 9.02 -1.47 -7.32
CA ILE A 65 9.99 -0.45 -7.69
C ILE A 65 11.09 -1.12 -8.52
N THR A 66 11.32 -0.62 -9.74
CA THR A 66 12.37 -1.15 -10.62
C THR A 66 13.62 -0.30 -10.53
N ASP A 67 13.46 1.02 -10.61
CA ASP A 67 14.54 1.99 -10.50
C ASP A 67 13.94 3.34 -10.12
N PHE A 68 13.87 3.65 -8.82
CA PHE A 68 13.09 4.79 -8.32
C PHE A 68 13.44 6.09 -9.09
N PRO A 69 12.44 6.83 -9.62
CA PRO A 69 11.00 6.74 -9.32
C PRO A 69 10.20 5.75 -10.19
N ASP A 70 10.84 4.96 -11.05
CA ASP A 70 10.18 4.00 -11.94
C ASP A 70 9.71 2.75 -11.19
N TYR A 71 8.49 2.34 -11.50
CA TYR A 71 7.86 1.15 -10.96
C TYR A 71 6.97 0.45 -11.99
N GLN A 72 6.68 -0.81 -11.74
CA GLN A 72 5.74 -1.61 -12.51
C GLN A 72 4.60 -2.07 -11.61
N CYS A 73 3.35 -1.90 -12.07
CA CYS A 73 2.21 -2.53 -11.42
C CYS A 73 2.28 -4.04 -11.70
N GLU A 74 2.58 -4.82 -10.66
CA GLU A 74 2.70 -6.28 -10.76
C GLU A 74 1.34 -6.96 -10.63
N GLU A 75 0.47 -6.40 -9.78
CA GLU A 75 -0.83 -6.97 -9.47
C GLU A 75 -1.83 -5.83 -9.24
N GLU A 76 -2.97 -5.90 -9.91
CA GLU A 76 -4.10 -4.97 -9.74
C GLU A 76 -5.38 -5.80 -9.55
N LEU A 77 -6.14 -5.47 -8.52
CA LEU A 77 -7.43 -6.11 -8.24
C LEU A 77 -8.49 -5.05 -7.97
N VAL A 78 -9.72 -5.32 -8.41
CA VAL A 78 -10.89 -4.46 -8.16
C VAL A 78 -11.94 -5.24 -7.40
N PHE A 79 -12.46 -4.62 -6.34
CA PHE A 79 -13.47 -5.18 -5.46
C PHE A 79 -14.71 -4.27 -5.43
N PRO A 80 -15.90 -4.81 -5.15
CA PRO A 80 -17.11 -3.98 -5.05
C PRO A 80 -17.11 -3.06 -3.82
N ASP A 81 -16.33 -3.38 -2.78
CA ASP A 81 -16.31 -2.61 -1.53
C ASP A 81 -14.99 -2.81 -0.75
N VAL A 82 -14.74 -1.89 0.18
CA VAL A 82 -13.55 -1.89 1.04
C VAL A 82 -13.47 -3.13 1.94
N VAL A 83 -14.60 -3.69 2.36
CA VAL A 83 -14.63 -4.83 3.29
C VAL A 83 -14.04 -6.08 2.63
N ARG A 84 -14.18 -6.22 1.31
CA ARG A 84 -13.56 -7.29 0.53
C ARG A 84 -12.14 -6.98 0.10
N ALA A 85 -11.83 -5.73 -0.22
CA ALA A 85 -10.48 -5.33 -0.66
C ALA A 85 -9.45 -5.40 0.48
N LEU A 86 -9.83 -4.89 1.67
CA LEU A 86 -8.90 -4.63 2.76
C LEU A 86 -8.19 -5.89 3.30
N PRO A 87 -8.85 -7.06 3.45
CA PRO A 87 -8.16 -8.27 3.86
C PRO A 87 -7.05 -8.70 2.87
N VAL A 88 -7.30 -8.57 1.56
CA VAL A 88 -6.29 -8.87 0.52
C VAL A 88 -5.15 -7.85 0.58
N PHE A 89 -5.49 -6.58 0.77
CA PHE A 89 -4.52 -5.51 0.94
C PHE A 89 -3.59 -5.74 2.15
N HIS A 90 -4.14 -6.15 3.30
CA HIS A 90 -3.35 -6.51 4.48
C HIS A 90 -2.46 -7.72 4.23
N GLN A 91 -2.97 -8.76 3.54
CA GLN A 91 -2.16 -9.93 3.19
C GLN A 91 -0.96 -9.56 2.31
N TRP A 92 -1.08 -8.58 1.42
CA TRP A 92 0.06 -8.08 0.65
C TRP A 92 1.06 -7.35 1.53
N ALA A 93 0.60 -6.50 2.45
CA ALA A 93 1.48 -5.78 3.37
C ALA A 93 2.25 -6.73 4.29
N GLU A 94 1.58 -7.74 4.87
CA GLU A 94 2.21 -8.81 5.67
C GLU A 94 3.28 -9.57 4.88
N LYS A 95 2.99 -9.92 3.61
CA LYS A 95 3.95 -10.63 2.77
C LYS A 95 5.21 -9.79 2.50
N ILE A 96 5.05 -8.50 2.23
CA ILE A 96 6.19 -7.60 1.98
C ILE A 96 7.04 -7.48 3.24
N LEU A 97 6.41 -7.24 4.40
CA LEU A 97 7.13 -7.14 5.68
C LEU A 97 7.89 -8.43 6.01
N HIS A 98 7.27 -9.60 5.87
CA HIS A 98 7.98 -10.88 6.10
C HIS A 98 9.13 -11.13 5.13
N GLN A 99 9.03 -10.68 3.88
CA GLN A 99 10.13 -10.80 2.90
C GLN A 99 11.33 -9.93 3.30
N LEU A 100 11.07 -8.74 3.84
CA LEU A 100 12.11 -7.84 4.34
C LEU A 100 12.81 -8.41 5.57
N GLU A 101 12.06 -8.86 6.57
CA GLU A 101 12.62 -9.51 7.77
C GLU A 101 13.47 -10.74 7.45
N SER A 102 13.13 -11.46 6.37
CA SER A 102 13.88 -12.64 5.91
C SER A 102 15.15 -12.28 5.14
N SER A 103 15.22 -11.07 4.58
CA SER A 103 16.38 -10.60 3.79
C SER A 103 17.47 -9.97 4.66
N GLU A 104 17.15 -9.57 5.90
CA GLU A 104 18.11 -9.03 6.89
C GLU A 104 18.87 -10.12 7.69
N LYS A 105 18.60 -11.41 7.46
CA LYS A 105 19.28 -12.56 8.10
C LYS A 105 20.35 -13.17 7.23
#